data_AF-A0A8C6AJR3-F1
#
_entry.id   AF-A0A8C6AJR3-F1
#
_cell.length_a   1.000
_cell.length_b   1.000
_cell.length_c   1.000
_cell.angle_alpha   90.00
_cell.angle_beta   90.00
_cell.angle_gamma   90.00
#
_symmetry.space_group_name_H-M   'P 1'
#
loop_
_entity.id
_entity.type
_entity.pdbx_description
1 polymer ?
#
loop_
_entity_poly.entity_id
_entity_poly.type
_entity_poly.pdbx_seq_one_letter_code
_entity_poly.pdbx_strand_id
1 'polypeptide(L)'
;MHQLFRLVLGQKDLSRAGDLFSLDDSEIEDSLTEALEQIKIISSSSDYQTNNNDQAVVEICITRITTAIRETESIEKHAKALVGLWDSCLEHNLRPSGKDEDTPHAKIASDIMSCILQNYNRPPVMALAIPIAVKFLHRGNKELCRNMSNYLSLAAITKADLLADHTEVIVKSILQGAAQMGPRSQGNHSIGDQSVFLSTHHKHDGLIAEVQLDLIWIPLCAIGKQDSFV
;
A
#
# COMPACT_ATOMS: atom_id res chain seq x y z
N MET A 1 10.03 18.40 13.84
CA MET A 1 9.19 18.59 12.63
C MET A 1 9.46 19.93 11.99
N HIS A 2 9.58 19.95 10.66
CA HIS A 2 9.77 21.13 9.82
C HIS A 2 8.63 22.15 10.00
N GLN A 3 8.92 23.44 9.85
CA GLN A 3 7.94 24.50 10.13
C GLN A 3 6.70 24.41 9.24
N LEU A 4 6.86 24.12 7.94
CA LEU A 4 5.70 23.98 7.05
C LEU A 4 4.80 22.80 7.44
N PHE A 5 5.36 21.65 7.84
CA PHE A 5 4.54 20.55 8.36
C PHE A 5 3.80 20.93 9.65
N ARG A 6 4.41 21.73 10.54
CA ARG A 6 3.70 22.22 11.74
C ARG A 6 2.53 23.14 11.39
N LEU A 7 2.65 23.98 10.37
CA LEU A 7 1.55 24.82 9.90
C LEU A 7 0.45 23.97 9.27
N VAL A 8 0.82 23.12 8.31
CA VAL A 8 -0.14 22.36 7.51
C VAL A 8 -0.83 21.27 8.34
N LEU A 9 -0.08 20.43 9.07
CA LEU A 9 -0.65 19.37 9.91
C LEU A 9 -1.10 19.90 11.28
N GLY A 10 -0.24 20.65 11.97
CA GLY A 10 -0.49 21.08 13.35
C GLY A 10 -1.55 22.18 13.46
N GLN A 11 -1.59 23.11 12.52
CA GLN A 11 -2.59 24.19 12.48
C GLN A 11 -3.69 23.95 11.43
N LYS A 12 -3.62 22.83 10.70
CA LYS A 12 -4.58 22.46 9.65
C LYS A 12 -4.67 23.52 8.54
N ASP A 13 -3.58 24.25 8.31
CA ASP A 13 -3.51 25.37 7.37
C ASP A 13 -3.28 24.88 5.93
N LEU A 14 -4.39 24.56 5.27
CA LEU A 14 -4.39 24.09 3.88
C LEU A 14 -3.83 25.14 2.90
N SER A 15 -3.89 26.43 3.22
CA SER A 15 -3.38 27.50 2.35
C SER A 15 -1.86 27.43 2.15
N ARG A 16 -1.15 26.82 3.10
CA ARG A 16 0.31 26.62 3.09
C ARG A 16 0.73 25.26 2.52
N ALA A 17 -0.22 24.39 2.19
CA ALA A 17 0.08 23.03 1.77
C ALA A 17 0.85 22.97 0.43
N GLY A 18 0.59 23.92 -0.47
CA GLY A 18 1.32 24.04 -1.74
C GLY A 18 2.81 24.33 -1.56
N ASP A 19 3.18 25.10 -0.53
CA ASP A 19 4.56 25.47 -0.26
C ASP A 19 5.44 24.27 0.12
N LEU A 20 4.84 23.17 0.60
CA LEU A 20 5.55 21.93 0.91
C LEU A 20 6.29 21.36 -0.32
N PHE A 21 5.77 21.58 -1.52
CA PHE A 21 6.36 21.08 -2.77
C PHE A 21 7.51 21.96 -3.30
N SER A 22 7.76 23.11 -2.69
CA SER A 22 8.92 23.95 -2.99
C SER A 22 10.13 23.63 -2.10
N LEU A 23 9.96 22.79 -1.07
CA LEU A 23 11.05 22.37 -0.20
C LEU A 23 11.86 21.24 -0.83
N ASP A 24 13.17 21.26 -0.62
CA ASP A 24 14.06 20.16 -0.99
C ASP A 24 13.75 18.90 -0.16
N ASP A 25 13.84 17.71 -0.77
CA ASP A 25 13.51 16.46 -0.08
C ASP A 25 14.41 16.19 1.13
N SER A 26 15.69 16.54 1.02
CA SER A 26 16.67 16.39 2.10
C SER A 26 16.44 17.36 3.26
N GLU A 27 15.85 18.54 3.01
CA GLU A 27 15.52 19.52 4.04
C GLU A 27 14.46 18.97 5.01
N ILE A 28 13.54 18.16 4.51
CA ILE A 28 12.40 17.66 5.28
C ILE A 28 12.53 16.23 5.78
N GLU A 29 13.55 15.48 5.32
CA GLU A 29 13.74 14.05 5.63
C GLU A 29 13.66 13.76 7.14
N ASP A 30 14.37 14.52 7.96
CA ASP A 30 14.38 14.34 9.43
C ASP A 30 13.02 14.60 10.10
N SER A 31 12.10 15.24 9.39
CA SER A 31 10.76 15.58 9.89
C SER A 31 9.67 14.59 9.49
N LEU A 32 9.93 13.69 8.54
CA LEU A 32 8.90 12.84 7.93
C LEU A 32 8.27 11.87 8.94
N THR A 33 9.07 11.28 9.84
CA THR A 33 8.57 10.41 10.90
C THR A 33 7.58 11.13 11.80
N GLU A 34 7.93 12.32 12.28
CA GLU A 34 7.04 13.10 13.16
C GLU A 34 5.78 13.56 12.43
N ALA A 35 5.89 13.87 11.14
CA ALA A 35 4.74 14.23 10.30
C ALA A 35 3.76 13.05 10.13
N LEU A 36 4.27 11.83 9.93
CA LEU A 36 3.44 10.61 9.87
C LEU A 36 2.70 10.37 11.19
N GLU A 37 3.34 10.59 12.33
CA GLU A 37 2.68 10.46 13.64
C GLU A 37 1.59 11.52 13.84
N GLN A 38 1.78 12.75 13.34
CA GLN A 38 0.71 13.76 13.36
C GLN A 38 -0.45 13.40 12.43
N ILE A 39 -0.17 12.85 11.24
CA ILE A 39 -1.20 12.33 10.33
C ILE A 39 -2.02 11.24 11.01
N LYS A 40 -1.36 10.35 11.76
CA LYS A 40 -2.04 9.32 12.54
C LYS A 40 -3.00 9.94 13.56
N ILE A 41 -2.56 10.94 14.31
CA ILE A 41 -3.41 11.65 15.28
C ILE A 41 -4.64 12.28 14.60
N ILE A 42 -4.44 12.98 13.49
CA ILE A 42 -5.53 13.64 12.74
C ILE A 42 -6.51 12.61 12.19
N SER A 43 -6.01 11.57 11.53
CA SER A 43 -6.83 10.53 10.89
C SER A 43 -7.58 9.64 11.89
N SER A 44 -7.11 9.54 13.13
CA SER A 44 -7.82 8.86 14.23
C SER A 44 -8.90 9.71 14.89
N SER A 45 -9.06 10.99 14.53
CA SER A 45 -10.12 11.84 15.07
C SER A 45 -11.51 11.34 14.67
N SER A 46 -12.49 11.47 15.57
CA SER A 46 -13.86 10.99 15.35
C SER A 46 -14.58 11.70 14.21
N ASP A 47 -14.22 12.95 13.91
CA ASP A 47 -14.80 13.77 12.84
C ASP A 47 -14.07 13.64 11.50
N TYR A 48 -12.92 12.93 11.46
CA TYR A 48 -12.05 12.87 10.29
C TYR A 48 -12.79 12.46 9.01
N GLN A 49 -13.69 11.47 9.11
CA GLN A 49 -14.48 10.98 7.98
C GLN A 49 -15.35 12.05 7.30
N THR A 50 -15.73 13.10 8.03
CA THR A 50 -16.56 14.21 7.53
C THR A 50 -15.81 15.53 7.41
N ASN A 51 -14.57 15.60 7.89
CA ASN A 51 -13.77 16.80 7.91
C ASN A 51 -12.90 16.91 6.66
N ASN A 52 -13.44 17.55 5.62
CA ASN A 52 -12.76 17.69 4.31
C ASN A 52 -11.42 18.42 4.39
N ASN A 53 -11.27 19.37 5.33
CA ASN A 53 -10.02 20.11 5.48
C ASN A 53 -8.91 19.19 6.02
N ASP A 54 -9.21 18.40 7.06
CA ASP A 54 -8.26 17.44 7.61
C ASP A 54 -7.89 16.36 6.59
N GLN A 55 -8.86 15.87 5.81
CA GLN A 55 -8.60 14.90 4.74
C GLN A 55 -7.65 15.47 3.68
N ALA A 56 -7.90 16.69 3.20
CA ALA A 56 -7.04 17.33 2.19
C ALA A 56 -5.62 17.59 2.72
N VAL A 57 -5.50 18.06 3.96
CA VAL A 57 -4.22 18.27 4.64
C VAL A 57 -3.44 16.95 4.74
N VAL A 58 -4.10 15.87 5.15
CA VAL A 58 -3.49 14.54 5.27
C VAL A 58 -3.05 14.00 3.91
N GLU A 59 -3.91 14.05 2.89
CA GLU A 59 -3.62 13.56 1.53
C GLU A 59 -2.40 14.26 0.92
N ILE A 60 -2.35 15.59 1.01
CA ILE A 60 -1.22 16.37 0.51
C ILE A 60 0.06 16.04 1.27
N CYS A 61 0.00 15.91 2.61
CA CYS A 61 1.17 15.60 3.40
C CYS A 61 1.68 14.18 3.14
N ILE A 62 0.81 13.17 2.99
CA ILE A 62 1.20 11.81 2.60
C ILE A 62 1.90 11.82 1.25
N THR A 63 1.32 12.50 0.25
CA THR A 63 1.92 12.64 -1.09
C THR A 63 3.32 13.24 -1.01
N ARG A 64 3.49 14.31 -0.23
CA ARG A 64 4.80 14.96 -0.06
C ARG A 64 5.80 14.06 0.66
N ILE A 65 5.38 13.42 1.76
CA ILE A 65 6.22 12.54 2.57
C ILE A 65 6.70 11.34 1.75
N THR A 66 5.78 10.63 1.10
CA THR A 66 6.13 9.46 0.28
C THR A 66 7.03 9.81 -0.90
N THR A 67 6.88 11.01 -1.47
CA THR A 67 7.82 11.54 -2.46
C THR A 67 9.20 11.78 -1.86
N ALA A 68 9.31 12.48 -0.73
CA ALA A 68 10.61 12.74 -0.11
C ALA A 68 11.33 11.45 0.29
N ILE A 69 10.61 10.45 0.82
CA ILE A 69 11.17 9.14 1.15
C ILE A 69 11.77 8.46 -0.07
N ARG A 70 11.09 8.55 -1.22
CA ARG A 70 11.55 7.96 -2.49
C ARG A 70 12.79 8.67 -3.01
N GLU A 71 12.76 10.00 -3.10
CA GLU A 71 13.87 10.78 -3.66
C GLU A 71 15.13 10.75 -2.78
N THR A 72 14.97 10.57 -1.46
CA THR A 72 16.10 10.42 -0.51
C THR A 72 16.49 8.96 -0.25
N GLU A 73 15.78 8.00 -0.84
CA GLU A 73 15.95 6.55 -0.60
C GLU A 73 15.93 6.14 0.89
N SER A 74 15.18 6.88 1.71
CA SER A 74 15.25 6.84 3.18
C SER A 74 14.19 5.95 3.84
N ILE A 75 13.55 5.05 3.09
CA ILE A 75 12.41 4.24 3.55
C ILE A 75 12.66 3.52 4.89
N GLU A 76 13.85 2.98 5.12
CA GLU A 76 14.17 2.22 6.33
C GLU A 76 14.10 3.07 7.60
N LYS A 77 14.39 4.37 7.50
CA LYS A 77 14.29 5.35 8.60
C LYS A 77 12.85 5.63 9.01
N HIS A 78 11.91 5.51 8.07
CA HIS A 78 10.52 5.93 8.23
C HIS A 78 9.52 4.75 8.23
N ALA A 79 9.96 3.55 7.87
CA ALA A 79 9.11 2.37 7.71
C ALA A 79 8.26 2.07 8.95
N LYS A 80 8.81 2.22 10.15
CA LYS A 80 8.05 1.99 11.39
C LYS A 80 6.85 2.93 11.54
N ALA A 81 7.02 4.22 11.22
CA ALA A 81 5.93 5.20 11.29
C ALA A 81 4.92 4.99 10.15
N LEU A 82 5.38 4.69 8.93
CA LEU A 82 4.50 4.33 7.81
C LEU A 82 3.61 3.13 8.16
N VAL A 83 4.22 2.03 8.62
CA VAL A 83 3.51 0.82 9.04
C VAL A 83 2.59 1.11 10.25
N GLY A 84 3.00 1.98 11.17
CA GLY A 84 2.20 2.40 12.32
C GLY A 84 0.95 3.23 11.96
N LEU A 85 1.03 4.04 10.91
CA LEU A 85 -0.11 4.74 10.30
C LEU A 85 -0.99 3.77 9.50
N TRP A 86 -0.36 2.84 8.78
CA TRP A 86 -1.10 1.84 8.01
C TRP A 86 -1.94 0.92 8.90
N ASP A 87 -1.36 0.47 10.02
CA ASP A 87 -2.06 -0.36 11.01
C ASP A 87 -3.23 0.39 11.65
N SER A 88 -3.12 1.70 11.91
CA SER A 88 -4.23 2.47 12.50
C SER A 88 -5.43 2.61 11.56
N CYS A 89 -5.23 2.56 10.25
CA CYS A 89 -6.35 2.52 9.30
C CYS A 89 -7.27 1.28 9.52
N LEU A 90 -6.76 0.18 10.10
CA LEU A 90 -7.54 -1.03 10.39
C LEU A 90 -8.56 -0.85 11.52
N GLU A 91 -8.42 0.21 12.33
CA GLU A 91 -9.35 0.57 13.41
C GLU A 91 -10.61 1.27 12.88
N HIS A 92 -10.59 1.67 11.60
CA HIS A 92 -11.67 2.41 10.96
C HIS A 92 -12.38 1.57 9.89
N ASN A 93 -13.59 2.00 9.50
CA ASN A 93 -14.34 1.30 8.46
C ASN A 93 -13.73 1.58 7.09
N LEU A 94 -13.09 0.57 6.50
CA LEU A 94 -12.49 0.63 5.17
C LEU A 94 -13.48 0.31 4.03
N ARG A 95 -14.73 -0.10 4.36
CA ARG A 95 -15.73 -0.44 3.36
C ARG A 95 -16.22 0.84 2.65
N PRO A 96 -16.22 0.88 1.30
CA PRO A 96 -16.78 1.99 0.55
C PRO A 96 -18.22 2.30 0.97
N SER A 97 -18.56 3.59 1.12
CA SER A 97 -19.90 4.04 1.52
C SER A 97 -20.85 4.32 0.35
N GLY A 98 -20.38 4.22 -0.90
CA GLY A 98 -21.14 4.51 -2.12
C GLY A 98 -20.62 3.76 -3.35
N LYS A 99 -20.99 4.23 -4.56
CA LYS A 99 -20.42 3.71 -5.81
C LYS A 99 -18.95 4.13 -5.92
N ASP A 100 -18.05 3.22 -5.59
CA ASP A 100 -16.61 3.27 -5.87
C ASP A 100 -15.81 4.42 -5.24
N GLU A 101 -16.36 5.13 -4.24
CA GLU A 101 -15.56 6.09 -3.47
C GLU A 101 -14.94 5.41 -2.24
N ASP A 102 -13.61 5.30 -2.27
CA ASP A 102 -12.84 4.83 -1.13
C ASP A 102 -12.98 5.78 0.06
N THR A 103 -13.13 5.18 1.25
CA THR A 103 -13.09 5.94 2.50
C THR A 103 -11.75 6.67 2.66
N PRO A 104 -11.69 7.79 3.41
CA PRO A 104 -10.43 8.49 3.66
C PRO A 104 -9.31 7.59 4.20
N HIS A 105 -9.65 6.62 5.08
CA HIS A 105 -8.68 5.65 5.60
C HIS A 105 -8.25 4.61 4.56
N ALA A 106 -9.11 4.24 3.61
CA ALA A 106 -8.75 3.37 2.51
C ALA A 106 -7.75 4.06 1.56
N LYS A 107 -7.93 5.36 1.29
CA LYS A 107 -6.97 6.16 0.51
C LYS A 107 -5.59 6.22 1.18
N ILE A 108 -5.55 6.55 2.47
CA ILE A 108 -4.30 6.51 3.26
C ILE A 108 -3.64 5.12 3.14
N ALA A 109 -4.39 4.05 3.39
CA ALA A 109 -3.86 2.69 3.33
C ALA A 109 -3.29 2.35 1.94
N SER A 110 -3.96 2.78 0.86
CA SER A 110 -3.50 2.59 -0.52
C SER A 110 -2.20 3.33 -0.83
N ASP A 111 -2.05 4.58 -0.36
CA ASP A 111 -0.84 5.38 -0.59
C ASP A 111 0.36 4.82 0.18
N ILE A 112 0.15 4.48 1.46
CA ILE A 112 1.20 3.91 2.31
C ILE A 112 1.62 2.53 1.81
N MET A 113 0.65 1.69 1.42
CA MET A 113 0.93 0.42 0.75
C MET A 113 1.82 0.66 -0.47
N SER A 114 1.41 1.54 -1.39
CA SER A 114 2.15 1.79 -2.63
C SER A 114 3.59 2.22 -2.38
N CYS A 115 3.82 3.08 -1.37
CA CYS A 115 5.16 3.49 -0.95
C CYS A 115 6.00 2.31 -0.42
N ILE A 116 5.42 1.45 0.43
CA ILE A 116 6.10 0.26 0.96
C ILE A 116 6.39 -0.75 -0.14
N LEU A 117 5.44 -0.98 -1.07
CA LEU A 117 5.59 -1.94 -2.17
C LEU A 117 6.73 -1.58 -3.12
N GLN A 118 6.98 -0.30 -3.35
CA GLN A 118 8.12 0.14 -4.16
C GLN A 118 9.47 -0.26 -3.54
N ASN A 119 9.48 -0.57 -2.24
CA ASN A 119 10.66 -0.92 -1.46
C ASN A 119 10.67 -2.40 -1.01
N TYR A 120 9.96 -3.28 -1.71
CA TYR A 120 9.82 -4.70 -1.35
C TYR A 120 11.16 -5.47 -1.30
N ASN A 121 12.18 -4.95 -1.98
CA ASN A 121 13.52 -5.52 -1.98
C ASN A 121 14.27 -5.30 -0.63
N ARG A 122 13.78 -4.44 0.26
CA ARG A 122 14.38 -4.14 1.58
C ARG A 122 13.83 -5.09 2.67
N PRO A 123 14.60 -6.08 3.16
CA PRO A 123 14.11 -7.05 4.14
C PRO A 123 13.61 -6.43 5.47
N PRO A 124 14.27 -5.41 6.07
CA PRO A 124 13.78 -4.79 7.30
C PRO A 124 12.41 -4.12 7.14
N VAL A 125 12.14 -3.52 5.98
CA VAL A 125 10.84 -2.91 5.66
C VAL A 125 9.77 -4.00 5.52
N MET A 126 10.08 -5.07 4.81
CA MET A 126 9.16 -6.20 4.61
C MET A 126 8.77 -6.88 5.92
N ALA A 127 9.72 -7.06 6.84
CA ALA A 127 9.46 -7.65 8.15
C ALA A 127 8.43 -6.85 8.97
N LEU A 128 8.38 -5.52 8.80
CA LEU A 128 7.38 -4.67 9.44
C LEU A 128 6.04 -4.70 8.69
N ALA A 129 6.07 -4.73 7.36
CA ALA A 129 4.89 -4.57 6.52
C ALA A 129 4.04 -5.84 6.38
N ILE A 130 4.65 -7.03 6.29
CA ILE A 130 3.94 -8.30 6.06
C ILE A 130 2.85 -8.56 7.13
N PRO A 131 3.12 -8.43 8.44
CA PRO A 131 2.09 -8.66 9.45
C PRO A 131 0.87 -7.75 9.25
N ILE A 132 1.06 -6.51 8.83
CA ILE A 132 -0.03 -5.56 8.60
C ILE A 132 -0.79 -5.92 7.32
N ALA A 133 -0.09 -6.26 6.24
CA ALA A 133 -0.71 -6.72 4.99
C ALA A 133 -1.66 -7.91 5.20
N VAL A 134 -1.25 -8.86 6.04
CA VAL A 134 -2.05 -10.04 6.39
C VAL A 134 -3.33 -9.64 7.17
N LYS A 135 -3.27 -8.62 8.03
CA LYS A 135 -4.47 -8.09 8.72
C LYS A 135 -5.45 -7.45 7.72
N PHE A 136 -4.97 -6.77 6.69
CA PHE A 136 -5.79 -6.13 5.66
C PHE A 136 -6.55 -7.12 4.78
N LEU A 137 -6.04 -8.34 4.58
CA LEU A 137 -6.73 -9.38 3.80
C LEU A 137 -8.16 -9.66 4.30
N HIS A 138 -8.39 -9.55 5.61
CA HIS A 138 -9.68 -9.82 6.24
C HIS A 138 -10.57 -8.58 6.35
N ARG A 139 -10.19 -7.44 5.75
CA ARG A 139 -10.97 -6.20 5.81
C ARG A 139 -11.81 -6.04 4.54
N GLY A 140 -13.02 -5.54 4.71
CA GLY A 140 -14.09 -5.59 3.70
C GLY A 140 -13.93 -4.68 2.47
N ASN A 141 -12.73 -4.16 2.19
CA ASN A 141 -12.43 -3.44 0.96
C ASN A 141 -11.81 -4.41 -0.06
N LYS A 142 -12.55 -4.69 -1.14
CA LYS A 142 -12.15 -5.68 -2.14
C LYS A 142 -10.87 -5.29 -2.88
N GLU A 143 -10.68 -4.01 -3.17
CA GLU A 143 -9.49 -3.53 -3.88
C GLU A 143 -8.25 -3.63 -3.01
N LEU A 144 -8.31 -3.16 -1.76
CA LEU A 144 -7.22 -3.34 -0.79
C LEU A 144 -6.89 -4.83 -0.59
N CYS A 145 -7.89 -5.69 -0.44
CA CYS A 145 -7.68 -7.14 -0.30
C CYS A 145 -6.98 -7.74 -1.52
N ARG A 146 -7.38 -7.35 -2.74
CA ARG A 146 -6.72 -7.77 -3.99
C ARG A 146 -5.27 -7.30 -4.03
N ASN A 147 -5.01 -6.04 -3.68
CA ASN A 147 -3.67 -5.47 -3.68
C ASN A 147 -2.77 -6.13 -2.62
N MET A 148 -3.31 -6.44 -1.44
CA MET A 148 -2.62 -7.25 -0.42
C MET A 148 -2.28 -8.65 -0.89
N SER A 149 -3.20 -9.30 -1.59
CA SER A 149 -2.98 -10.64 -2.12
C SER A 149 -1.84 -10.66 -3.15
N ASN A 150 -1.81 -9.66 -4.05
CA ASN A 150 -0.71 -9.48 -5.00
C ASN A 150 0.63 -9.24 -4.29
N TYR A 151 0.63 -8.38 -3.26
CA TYR A 151 1.81 -8.09 -2.47
C TYR A 151 2.36 -9.34 -1.77
N LEU A 152 1.50 -10.06 -1.05
CA LEU A 152 1.91 -11.27 -0.34
C LEU A 152 2.38 -12.37 -1.30
N SER A 153 1.82 -12.42 -2.52
CA SER A 153 2.31 -13.31 -3.56
C SER A 153 3.74 -12.95 -3.99
N LEU A 154 4.05 -11.65 -4.17
CA LEU A 154 5.41 -11.19 -4.46
C LEU A 154 6.38 -11.44 -3.29
N ALA A 155 5.90 -11.22 -2.07
CA ALA A 155 6.67 -11.45 -0.85
C ALA A 155 6.97 -12.95 -0.66
N ALA A 156 6.06 -13.85 -1.02
CA ALA A 156 6.28 -15.30 -0.95
C ALA A 156 7.44 -15.76 -1.85
N ILE A 157 7.65 -15.12 -3.01
CA ILE A 157 8.75 -15.46 -3.92
C ILE A 157 10.11 -15.10 -3.32
N THR A 158 10.19 -13.94 -2.66
CA THR A 158 11.48 -13.31 -2.31
C THR A 158 11.82 -13.36 -0.83
N LYS A 159 10.82 -13.61 0.02
CA LYS A 159 10.87 -13.53 1.50
C LYS A 159 9.99 -14.62 2.16
N ALA A 160 9.93 -15.82 1.59
CA ALA A 160 9.12 -16.94 2.08
C ALA A 160 9.26 -17.17 3.60
N ASP A 161 10.48 -17.03 4.15
CA ASP A 161 10.76 -17.19 5.57
C ASP A 161 9.94 -16.23 6.46
N LEU A 162 9.72 -14.99 6.00
CA LEU A 162 8.93 -13.99 6.74
C LEU A 162 7.41 -14.28 6.66
N LEU A 163 6.97 -15.09 5.69
CA LEU A 163 5.57 -15.47 5.54
C LEU A 163 5.22 -16.77 6.29
N ALA A 164 6.21 -17.57 6.66
CA ALA A 164 6.01 -18.90 7.25
C ALA A 164 5.04 -18.85 8.43
N ASP A 165 5.24 -17.89 9.35
CA ASP A 165 4.43 -17.69 10.55
C ASP A 165 3.00 -17.17 10.27
N HIS A 166 2.75 -16.68 9.05
CA HIS A 166 1.45 -16.12 8.63
C HIS A 166 0.65 -17.05 7.71
N THR A 167 1.21 -18.20 7.33
CA THR A 167 0.64 -19.13 6.34
C THR A 167 -0.81 -19.51 6.66
N GLU A 168 -1.11 -19.85 7.92
CA GLU A 168 -2.47 -20.26 8.31
C GLU A 168 -3.49 -19.14 8.07
N VAL A 169 -3.13 -17.90 8.41
CA VAL A 169 -4.00 -16.72 8.26
C VAL A 169 -4.23 -16.40 6.79
N ILE A 170 -3.18 -16.50 5.97
CA ILE A 170 -3.27 -16.29 4.52
C ILE A 170 -4.17 -17.36 3.88
N VAL A 171 -3.97 -18.64 4.21
CA VAL A 171 -4.80 -19.73 3.68
C VAL A 171 -6.25 -19.56 4.07
N LYS A 172 -6.55 -19.21 5.32
CA LYS A 172 -7.93 -18.92 5.77
C LYS A 172 -8.56 -17.79 4.98
N SER A 173 -7.82 -16.71 4.72
CA SER A 173 -8.32 -15.60 3.90
C SER A 173 -8.67 -16.03 2.48
N ILE A 174 -7.82 -16.84 1.85
CA ILE A 174 -8.04 -17.36 0.48
C ILE A 174 -9.31 -18.22 0.45
N LEU A 175 -9.46 -19.13 1.41
CA LEU A 175 -10.63 -20.01 1.50
C LEU A 175 -11.92 -19.22 1.71
N GLN A 176 -11.90 -18.18 2.55
CA GLN A 176 -13.05 -17.29 2.75
C GLN A 176 -13.41 -16.50 1.49
N GLY A 177 -12.41 -16.00 0.75
CA GLY A 177 -12.62 -15.29 -0.51
C GLY A 177 -13.20 -16.19 -1.60
N ALA A 178 -12.72 -17.43 -1.70
CA ALA A 178 -13.23 -18.41 -2.66
C ALA A 178 -14.69 -18.81 -2.38
N ALA A 179 -15.08 -18.97 -1.11
CA ALA A 179 -16.44 -19.32 -0.73
C ALA A 179 -17.47 -18.20 -1.02
N GLN A 180 -17.04 -16.94 -1.07
CA GLN A 180 -17.90 -15.81 -1.45
C GLN A 180 -18.14 -15.72 -2.96
N MET A 181 -17.28 -16.35 -3.76
CA MET A 181 -17.53 -16.59 -5.18
C MET A 181 -18.35 -17.88 -5.32
N GLY A 182 -19.68 -17.75 -5.32
CA GLY A 182 -20.59 -18.89 -5.55
C GLY A 182 -20.28 -19.66 -6.84
N PRO A 183 -20.85 -20.86 -7.04
CA PRO A 183 -20.53 -21.72 -8.18
C PRO A 183 -20.74 -20.97 -9.49
N ARG A 184 -19.64 -20.72 -10.22
CA ARG A 184 -19.67 -20.12 -11.56
C ARG A 184 -20.49 -21.05 -12.45
N SER A 185 -21.68 -20.61 -12.86
CA SER A 185 -22.40 -21.20 -13.98
C SER A 185 -21.48 -21.14 -15.20
N GLN A 186 -21.12 -22.30 -15.75
CA GLN A 186 -20.41 -22.40 -17.02
C GLN A 186 -21.21 -21.63 -18.08
N GLY A 187 -20.68 -20.47 -18.49
CA GLY A 187 -21.31 -19.59 -19.46
C GLY A 187 -20.22 -18.85 -20.22
N ASN A 188 -19.99 -19.32 -21.44
CA ASN A 188 -19.22 -18.77 -22.56
C ASN A 188 -18.16 -17.69 -22.30
N HIS A 189 -16.94 -18.06 -22.69
CA HIS A 189 -15.78 -17.18 -22.89
C HIS A 189 -16.12 -15.90 -23.68
N SER A 190 -15.93 -14.76 -23.03
CA SER A 190 -15.45 -13.54 -23.65
C SER A 190 -14.18 -13.11 -22.93
N ILE A 191 -13.07 -13.13 -23.66
CA ILE A 191 -11.74 -12.69 -23.21
C ILE A 191 -11.86 -11.20 -22.87
N GLY A 192 -11.67 -10.85 -21.59
CA GLY A 192 -11.79 -9.46 -21.14
C GLY A 192 -11.50 -9.21 -19.66
N ASP A 193 -11.61 -10.21 -18.79
CA ASP A 193 -11.27 -10.05 -17.37
C ASP A 193 -9.89 -10.63 -17.05
N GLN A 194 -8.89 -9.76 -16.93
CA GLN A 194 -7.62 -10.07 -16.28
C GLN A 194 -7.86 -10.29 -14.78
N SER A 195 -8.31 -11.48 -14.44
CA SER A 195 -8.32 -12.00 -13.08
C SER A 195 -7.08 -12.88 -12.91
N VAL A 196 -6.30 -12.63 -11.86
CA VAL A 196 -5.16 -13.48 -11.49
C VAL A 196 -5.71 -14.86 -11.14
N PHE A 197 -5.55 -15.82 -12.05
CA PHE A 197 -5.94 -17.20 -11.85
C PHE A 197 -4.82 -17.93 -11.08
N LEU A 198 -5.02 -18.17 -9.80
CA LEU A 198 -4.33 -19.27 -9.09
C LEU A 198 -5.00 -20.58 -9.49
N SER A 199 -4.58 -21.15 -10.62
CA SER A 199 -5.06 -22.46 -11.06
C SER A 199 -4.15 -23.54 -10.47
N THR A 200 -4.60 -24.22 -9.40
CA THR A 200 -3.92 -25.41 -8.89
C THR A 200 -4.31 -26.61 -9.77
N HIS A 201 -3.46 -26.98 -10.73
CA HIS A 201 -3.59 -28.27 -11.39
C HIS A 201 -3.01 -29.37 -10.48
N HIS A 202 -3.91 -30.19 -9.92
CA HIS A 202 -3.53 -31.45 -9.28
C HIS A 202 -2.97 -32.39 -10.35
N LYS A 203 -1.65 -32.60 -10.34
CA LYS A 203 -1.05 -33.83 -10.83
C LYS A 203 -0.31 -34.47 -9.67
N HIS A 204 -0.71 -35.68 -9.34
CA HIS A 204 0.04 -36.60 -8.50
C HIS A 204 1.44 -36.77 -9.11
N ASP A 205 2.45 -36.47 -8.29
CA ASP A 205 3.82 -37.00 -8.26
C ASP A 205 4.86 -35.88 -8.13
N GLY A 206 5.49 -35.84 -6.95
CA GLY A 206 6.87 -35.38 -6.71
C GLY A 206 7.30 -33.98 -7.17
N LEU A 207 7.57 -33.12 -6.18
CA LEU A 207 8.43 -31.92 -6.20
C LEU A 207 7.96 -30.66 -6.96
N ILE A 208 7.87 -29.59 -6.17
CA ILE A 208 7.94 -28.15 -6.52
C ILE A 208 6.85 -27.66 -7.48
N ALA A 209 5.83 -27.01 -6.90
CA ALA A 209 4.88 -26.20 -7.65
C ALA A 209 5.60 -24.97 -8.25
N GLU A 210 5.90 -25.02 -9.54
CA GLU A 210 6.18 -23.83 -10.35
C GLU A 210 4.92 -22.95 -10.38
N VAL A 211 4.92 -21.88 -9.58
CA VAL A 211 4.00 -20.77 -9.75
C VAL A 211 4.54 -19.93 -10.89
N GLN A 212 4.02 -20.16 -12.10
CA GLN A 212 4.33 -19.31 -13.25
C GLN A 212 3.59 -17.98 -13.07
N LEU A 213 4.26 -17.02 -12.45
CA LEU A 213 3.85 -15.62 -12.49
C LEU A 213 4.23 -15.06 -13.86
N ASP A 214 3.24 -14.81 -14.71
CA ASP A 214 3.40 -13.91 -15.85
C ASP A 214 3.64 -12.49 -15.31
N LEU A 215 4.92 -12.22 -15.02
CA LEU A 215 5.44 -10.93 -14.64
C LEU A 215 5.52 -10.02 -15.88
N ILE A 216 4.92 -8.83 -15.74
CA ILE A 216 5.27 -7.55 -16.38
C ILE A 216 4.49 -7.16 -17.66
N TRP A 217 3.68 -6.11 -17.51
CA TRP A 217 3.85 -4.90 -18.33
C TRP A 217 3.64 -3.63 -17.49
N ILE A 218 4.72 -3.17 -16.84
CA ILE A 218 4.85 -1.75 -16.46
C ILE A 218 5.52 -1.09 -17.69
N PRO A 219 4.87 -0.17 -18.41
CA PRO A 219 5.53 0.59 -19.45
C PRO A 219 6.50 1.58 -18.76
N LEU A 220 7.78 1.21 -18.71
CA LEU A 220 8.87 2.18 -18.60
C LEU A 220 8.90 2.99 -19.91
N CYS A 221 8.15 4.08 -19.97
CA CYS A 221 8.31 5.07 -21.01
C CYS A 221 9.69 5.75 -20.88
N ALA A 222 10.61 5.31 -21.74
CA ALA A 222 11.66 6.11 -22.38
C ALA A 222 12.25 7.29 -21.58
N ILE A 223 13.27 7.00 -20.77
CA ILE A 223 14.34 7.97 -20.50
C ILE A 223 15.35 7.82 -21.64
N GLY A 224 15.45 8.87 -22.45
CA GLY A 224 16.31 8.94 -23.61
C GLY A 224 17.78 8.76 -23.27
N LYS A 225 18.49 8.05 -24.17
CA LYS A 225 19.94 8.16 -24.31
C LYS A 225 20.24 8.77 -25.67
N GLN A 226 20.38 10.09 -25.68
CA GLN A 226 21.38 10.76 -26.50
C GLN A 226 22.66 10.78 -25.67
N ASP A 227 23.69 10.04 -26.09
CA ASP A 227 24.88 10.67 -26.65
C ASP A 227 26.04 9.67 -26.87
N SER A 228 26.53 9.77 -28.10
CA SER A 228 27.79 9.33 -28.69
C SER A 228 29.03 9.41 -27.82
N PHE A 229 29.94 8.45 -27.97
CA PHE A 229 31.39 8.70 -28.00
C PHE A 229 32.12 7.67 -28.89
N VAL A 230 32.83 8.24 -29.90
CA VAL A 230 33.82 7.71 -30.87
C VAL A 230 33.33 6.74 -31.95
#